data_AF-A0A427T7P9-F1
#
_entry.id   AF-A0A427T7P9-F1
#
_cell.length_a   1.000
_cell.length_b   1.000
_cell.length_c   1.000
_cell.angle_alpha   90.00
_cell.angle_beta   90.00
_cell.angle_gamma   90.00
#
_symmetry.space_group_name_H-M   'P 1'
#
loop_
_entity.id
_entity.type
_entity.pdbx_description
1 polymer ?
#
loop_
_entity_poly.entity_id
_entity_poly.type
_entity_poly.pdbx_seq_one_letter_code
_entity_poly.pdbx_strand_id
1 'polypeptide(L)'
;MRRTLLTFAAIAAIGISGTATATAAPATRPTSMAAEFGTVPAAATASTIGDIYPAKWRNVPQDSVVDDWNMYNRECVSWAAFNIDRHGESANNYGDAKYWDDNARNDGYRVDNTPTVGSIAQTDNGQYGHVAIVDSVHGGTVTVEDYNWTGDGHYLVHDVSTSSFRYIHFYG
;
A
#
# COMPACT_ATOMS: atom_id res chain seq x y z
N MET A 1 15.10 31.05 -60.34
CA MET A 1 13.88 31.78 -60.72
C MET A 1 13.09 30.98 -61.76
N ARG A 2 11.87 30.51 -61.41
CA ARG A 2 10.66 30.24 -62.25
C ARG A 2 9.80 29.16 -61.55
N ARG A 3 8.65 29.57 -60.98
CA ARG A 3 7.25 29.35 -61.44
C ARG A 3 6.70 27.97 -61.03
N THR A 4 5.92 27.83 -59.95
CA THR A 4 4.46 28.06 -59.75
C THR A 4 3.54 27.13 -60.56
N LEU A 5 2.66 26.37 -59.87
CA LEU A 5 1.18 26.19 -60.02
C LEU A 5 0.76 24.86 -59.32
N LEU A 6 -0.13 24.82 -58.28
CA LEU A 6 -1.62 24.88 -58.30
C LEU A 6 -2.24 23.66 -59.07
N THR A 7 -3.16 22.81 -58.60
CA THR A 7 -4.15 22.75 -57.48
C THR A 7 -4.84 21.34 -57.47
N PHE A 8 -5.75 21.11 -56.50
CA PHE A 8 -6.87 20.14 -56.42
C PHE A 8 -6.55 18.71 -55.91
N ALA A 9 -7.34 18.03 -55.08
CA ALA A 9 -8.69 18.22 -54.53
C ALA A 9 -8.83 17.50 -53.16
N ALA A 10 -9.85 17.89 -52.39
CA ALA A 10 -10.25 17.25 -51.14
C ALA A 10 -11.06 15.96 -51.38
N ILE A 11 -10.88 14.94 -50.53
CA ILE A 11 -11.91 13.94 -50.20
C ILE A 11 -11.81 13.61 -48.71
N ALA A 12 -12.95 13.72 -48.02
CA ALA A 12 -13.17 13.37 -46.63
C ALA A 12 -13.22 11.85 -46.42
N ALA A 13 -12.73 11.35 -45.29
CA ALA A 13 -13.28 10.14 -44.66
C ALA A 13 -12.75 9.92 -43.23
N ILE A 14 -13.72 9.90 -42.31
CA ILE A 14 -13.85 8.93 -41.22
C ILE A 14 -12.89 9.12 -40.03
N GLY A 15 -13.43 9.75 -38.99
CA GLY A 15 -12.96 9.57 -37.63
C GLY A 15 -13.11 8.12 -37.21
N ILE A 16 -12.02 7.56 -36.69
CA ILE A 16 -12.06 6.35 -35.87
C ILE A 16 -11.45 6.77 -34.54
N SER A 17 -12.33 7.08 -33.59
CA SER A 17 -11.96 7.13 -32.17
C SER A 17 -11.58 5.71 -31.75
N GLY A 18 -10.30 5.37 -31.92
CA GLY A 18 -9.74 4.15 -31.36
C GLY A 18 -9.77 4.27 -29.84
N THR A 19 -10.61 3.44 -29.22
CA THR A 19 -10.62 3.20 -27.78
C THR A 19 -9.21 2.90 -27.29
N ALA A 20 -8.73 3.71 -26.35
CA ALA A 20 -7.48 3.46 -25.66
C ALA A 20 -7.59 2.17 -24.83
N THR A 21 -7.13 1.05 -25.38
CA THR A 21 -6.66 -0.06 -24.56
C THR A 21 -5.30 0.35 -24.02
N ALA A 22 -5.31 1.05 -22.89
CA ALA A 22 -4.15 1.15 -22.03
C ALA A 22 -3.89 -0.24 -21.45
N THR A 23 -3.17 -1.07 -22.18
CA THR A 23 -2.48 -2.21 -21.58
C THR A 23 -1.37 -1.61 -20.73
N ALA A 24 -1.68 -1.37 -19.45
CA ALA A 24 -0.65 -1.05 -18.46
C ALA A 24 0.32 -2.23 -18.42
N ALA A 25 1.51 -2.04 -18.99
CA ALA A 25 2.63 -2.91 -18.70
C ALA A 25 2.90 -2.88 -17.18
N PRO A 26 3.30 -3.99 -16.56
CA PRO A 26 3.59 -4.00 -15.14
C PRO A 26 4.73 -3.01 -14.86
N ALA A 27 4.43 -1.98 -14.09
CA ALA A 27 5.43 -1.09 -13.55
C ALA A 27 6.42 -1.92 -12.71
N THR A 28 7.70 -1.68 -12.87
CA THR A 28 8.75 -2.19 -11.97
C THR A 28 8.42 -1.82 -10.52
N ARG A 29 8.23 -2.83 -9.64
CA ARG A 29 7.97 -2.71 -8.19
C ARG A 29 9.04 -3.48 -7.41
N PRO A 30 9.37 -3.15 -6.14
CA PRO A 30 9.34 -1.87 -5.42
C PRO A 30 10.71 -1.50 -4.78
N THR A 31 10.86 -0.26 -4.27
CA THR A 31 11.93 0.13 -3.34
C THR A 31 11.60 -0.40 -1.94
N SER A 32 12.21 -1.51 -1.54
CA SER A 32 12.11 -2.15 -0.23
C SER A 32 12.14 -1.16 0.95
N MET A 33 11.18 -1.25 1.88
CA MET A 33 11.22 -0.48 3.14
C MET A 33 12.32 -0.97 4.07
N ALA A 34 12.69 -2.25 3.95
CA ALA A 34 13.86 -2.79 4.63
C ALA A 34 15.16 -2.07 4.26
N ALA A 35 15.30 -1.55 3.04
CA ALA A 35 16.47 -0.79 2.64
C ALA A 35 16.52 0.61 3.28
N GLU A 36 15.36 1.18 3.59
CA GLU A 36 15.25 2.52 4.17
C GLU A 36 15.33 2.51 5.70
N PHE A 37 14.61 1.58 6.33
CA PHE A 37 14.43 1.54 7.79
C PHE A 37 15.08 0.32 8.46
N GLY A 38 15.67 -0.59 7.67
CA GLY A 38 16.25 -1.83 8.16
C GLY A 38 15.22 -2.94 8.38
N THR A 39 15.67 -4.09 8.83
CA THR A 39 14.80 -5.17 9.32
C THR A 39 15.51 -5.79 10.50
N VAL A 40 14.94 -5.67 11.69
CA VAL A 40 15.44 -6.34 12.89
C VAL A 40 14.44 -7.43 13.25
N PRO A 41 14.87 -8.70 13.43
CA PRO A 41 13.98 -9.73 13.93
C PRO A 41 13.29 -9.25 15.18
N ALA A 42 11.96 -9.38 15.23
CA ALA A 42 11.19 -8.94 16.38
C ALA A 42 11.81 -9.50 17.67
N ALA A 43 12.00 -8.63 18.67
CA ALA A 43 12.31 -9.11 20.02
C ALA A 43 11.24 -10.14 20.42
N ALA A 44 11.63 -11.16 21.19
CA ALA A 44 10.73 -12.20 21.65
C ALA A 44 9.63 -11.60 22.56
N THR A 45 8.56 -11.10 21.93
CA THR A 45 7.36 -10.55 22.51
C THR A 45 6.20 -11.43 22.05
N ALA A 46 5.19 -11.64 22.91
CA ALA A 46 3.89 -12.19 22.52
C ALA A 46 2.92 -11.00 22.55
N SER A 47 2.04 -10.77 21.57
CA SER A 47 1.09 -11.72 20.96
C SER A 47 0.86 -11.44 19.46
N THR A 48 1.76 -11.93 18.62
CA THR A 48 1.64 -11.83 17.16
C THR A 48 0.32 -12.41 16.64
N ILE A 49 -0.42 -11.66 15.81
CA ILE A 49 -1.62 -12.13 15.10
C ILE A 49 -1.24 -13.30 14.18
N GLY A 50 -0.07 -13.19 13.54
CA GLY A 50 0.47 -14.19 12.63
C GLY A 50 -0.10 -14.03 11.23
N ASP A 51 0.46 -14.79 10.29
CA ASP A 51 0.01 -14.74 8.90
C ASP A 51 -1.36 -15.42 8.70
N ILE A 52 -2.40 -14.67 9.02
CA ILE A 52 -3.82 -15.01 8.85
C ILE A 52 -4.40 -14.49 7.53
N TYR A 53 -3.55 -14.00 6.62
CA TYR A 53 -4.00 -13.43 5.36
C TYR A 53 -4.72 -14.49 4.53
N PRO A 54 -5.95 -14.24 4.02
CA PRO A 54 -6.72 -15.29 3.36
C PRO A 54 -5.96 -15.96 2.23
N ALA A 55 -6.01 -17.29 2.19
CA ALA A 55 -5.24 -18.09 1.24
C ALA A 55 -5.50 -17.72 -0.23
N LYS A 56 -6.72 -17.23 -0.54
CA LYS A 56 -7.08 -16.75 -1.89
C LYS A 56 -6.20 -15.60 -2.40
N TRP A 57 -5.59 -14.83 -1.51
CA TRP A 57 -4.70 -13.71 -1.84
C TRP A 57 -3.25 -13.96 -1.45
N ARG A 58 -3.01 -14.70 -0.36
CA ARG A 58 -1.66 -15.08 0.06
C ARG A 58 -0.97 -16.04 -0.90
N ASN A 59 -1.71 -17.03 -1.44
CA ASN A 59 -1.09 -18.15 -2.18
C ASN A 59 -0.99 -17.89 -3.69
N VAL A 60 -1.31 -16.69 -4.15
CA VAL A 60 -1.15 -16.28 -5.56
C VAL A 60 0.02 -15.30 -5.68
N PRO A 61 0.61 -15.11 -6.87
CA PRO A 61 1.70 -14.16 -7.04
C PRO A 61 1.32 -12.77 -6.52
N GLN A 62 2.30 -12.04 -5.97
CA GLN A 62 2.11 -10.64 -5.61
C GLN A 62 1.58 -9.87 -6.81
N ASP A 63 0.64 -8.95 -6.57
CA ASP A 63 0.04 -8.08 -7.59
C ASP A 63 -0.69 -8.77 -8.75
N SER A 64 -1.05 -10.04 -8.57
CA SER A 64 -1.77 -10.78 -9.61
C SER A 64 -3.28 -10.59 -9.56
N VAL A 65 -3.82 -10.19 -8.41
CA VAL A 65 -5.25 -9.97 -8.20
C VAL A 65 -5.50 -8.73 -7.33
N VAL A 66 -6.68 -8.15 -7.50
CA VAL A 66 -7.22 -7.12 -6.60
C VAL A 66 -8.08 -7.82 -5.54
N ASP A 67 -7.95 -7.41 -4.29
CA ASP A 67 -8.68 -7.95 -3.15
C ASP A 67 -10.05 -7.28 -2.91
N ASP A 68 -10.72 -7.65 -1.82
CA ASP A 68 -12.05 -7.15 -1.50
C ASP A 68 -12.03 -5.67 -1.06
N TRP A 69 -10.85 -5.10 -0.73
CA TRP A 69 -10.63 -3.71 -0.31
C TRP A 69 -10.11 -2.80 -1.43
N ASN A 70 -10.11 -3.31 -2.67
CA ASN A 70 -9.60 -2.67 -3.88
C ASN A 70 -8.08 -2.38 -3.83
N MET A 71 -7.32 -3.28 -3.20
CA MET A 71 -5.86 -3.24 -3.12
C MET A 71 -5.25 -4.43 -3.87
N TYR A 72 -4.03 -4.29 -4.38
CA TYR A 72 -3.30 -5.43 -4.93
C TYR A 72 -2.90 -6.40 -3.82
N ASN A 73 -3.04 -7.71 -4.09
CA ASN A 73 -2.76 -8.74 -3.10
C ASN A 73 -1.28 -8.78 -2.69
N ARG A 74 -1.04 -9.21 -1.43
CA ARG A 74 0.30 -9.33 -0.82
C ARG A 74 1.04 -8.01 -0.65
N GLU A 75 0.32 -6.90 -0.69
CA GLU A 75 0.82 -5.57 -0.33
C GLU A 75 0.51 -5.21 1.11
N CYS A 76 1.28 -4.27 1.66
CA CYS A 76 1.09 -3.76 3.02
C CYS A 76 -0.32 -3.19 3.23
N VAL A 77 -0.82 -2.43 2.25
CA VAL A 77 -2.17 -1.84 2.26
C VAL A 77 -3.28 -2.89 2.22
N SER A 78 -3.07 -3.98 1.48
CA SER A 78 -4.02 -5.10 1.40
C SER A 78 -4.11 -5.86 2.72
N TRP A 79 -2.95 -6.17 3.31
CA TRP A 79 -2.85 -6.83 4.61
C TRP A 79 -3.48 -5.98 5.74
N ALA A 80 -3.19 -4.68 5.77
CA ALA A 80 -3.74 -3.78 6.76
C ALA A 80 -5.27 -3.60 6.59
N ALA A 81 -5.76 -3.44 5.36
CA ALA A 81 -7.20 -3.31 5.10
C ALA A 81 -7.99 -4.57 5.52
N PHE A 82 -7.45 -5.76 5.25
CA PHE A 82 -8.00 -7.02 5.77
C PHE A 82 -8.12 -7.06 7.28
N ASN A 83 -7.06 -6.63 7.99
CA ASN A 83 -7.05 -6.62 9.44
C ASN A 83 -8.03 -5.58 9.99
N ILE A 84 -8.18 -4.42 9.35
CA ILE A 84 -9.18 -3.42 9.74
C ILE A 84 -10.60 -3.96 9.59
N ASP A 85 -10.91 -4.59 8.46
CA ASP A 85 -12.24 -5.11 8.11
C ASP A 85 -12.72 -6.23 9.02
N ARG A 86 -11.85 -7.17 9.39
CA ARG A 86 -12.21 -8.24 10.34
C ARG A 86 -12.56 -7.74 11.74
N HIS A 87 -12.23 -6.49 12.06
CA HIS A 87 -12.60 -5.81 13.30
C HIS A 87 -13.82 -4.88 13.15
N GLY A 88 -14.47 -4.85 11.97
CA GLY A 88 -15.70 -4.11 11.72
C GLY A 88 -15.49 -2.67 11.24
N GLU A 89 -14.25 -2.27 10.95
CA GLU A 89 -13.90 -0.96 10.43
C GLU A 89 -13.56 -1.04 8.92
N SER A 90 -13.29 0.08 8.26
CA SER A 90 -12.93 0.04 6.83
C SER A 90 -11.86 1.05 6.44
N ALA A 91 -10.91 0.59 5.61
CA ALA A 91 -9.93 1.41 4.88
C ALA A 91 -10.05 1.20 3.35
N ASN A 92 -11.26 0.85 2.88
CA ASN A 92 -11.53 0.61 1.46
C ASN A 92 -11.13 1.81 0.61
N ASN A 93 -10.43 1.55 -0.49
CA ASN A 93 -10.01 2.58 -1.46
C ASN A 93 -9.09 3.68 -0.88
N TYR A 94 -8.42 3.44 0.25
CA TYR A 94 -7.42 4.40 0.77
C TYR A 94 -6.20 4.56 -0.14
N GLY A 95 -6.02 3.68 -1.13
CA GLY A 95 -4.92 3.72 -2.09
C GLY A 95 -3.57 3.45 -1.45
N ASP A 96 -2.53 4.11 -1.98
CA ASP A 96 -1.15 4.01 -1.50
C ASP A 96 -1.05 4.40 -0.02
N ALA A 97 -0.17 3.70 0.71
CA ALA A 97 0.04 3.90 2.15
C ALA A 97 0.33 5.35 2.54
N LYS A 98 1.06 6.13 1.73
CA LYS A 98 1.37 7.56 1.96
C LYS A 98 0.16 8.50 2.01
N TYR A 99 -1.03 8.02 1.66
CA TYR A 99 -2.27 8.79 1.76
C TYR A 99 -3.17 8.33 2.91
N TRP A 100 -2.81 7.24 3.60
CA TRP A 100 -3.66 6.63 4.61
C TRP A 100 -3.87 7.53 5.82
N ASP A 101 -2.87 8.31 6.20
CA ASP A 101 -2.98 9.21 7.34
C ASP A 101 -3.96 10.37 7.05
N ASP A 102 -3.90 10.96 5.86
CA ASP A 102 -4.84 11.99 5.41
C ASP A 102 -6.25 11.44 5.21
N ASN A 103 -6.40 10.27 4.58
CA ASN A 103 -7.70 9.61 4.40
C ASN A 103 -8.32 9.24 5.76
N ALA A 104 -7.53 8.68 6.69
CA ALA A 104 -8.02 8.34 8.01
C ALA A 104 -8.46 9.57 8.81
N ARG A 105 -7.72 10.69 8.72
CA ARG A 105 -8.15 11.96 9.33
C ARG A 105 -9.45 12.48 8.70
N ASN A 106 -9.59 12.38 7.38
CA ASN A 106 -10.81 12.78 6.68
C ASN A 106 -12.02 11.96 7.14
N ASP A 107 -11.82 10.68 7.42
CA ASP A 107 -12.86 9.77 7.91
C ASP A 107 -13.08 9.87 9.44
N GLY A 108 -12.32 10.72 10.13
CA GLY A 108 -12.51 11.07 11.54
C GLY A 108 -11.71 10.22 12.53
N TYR A 109 -10.81 9.36 12.06
CA TYR A 109 -9.94 8.58 12.93
C TYR A 109 -8.82 9.46 13.52
N ARG A 110 -8.39 9.10 14.74
CA ARG A 110 -7.24 9.73 15.37
C ARG A 110 -5.98 9.31 14.62
N VAL A 111 -5.14 10.28 14.29
CA VAL A 111 -3.80 10.05 13.76
C VAL A 111 -2.79 10.88 14.54
N ASP A 112 -1.86 10.22 15.22
CA ASP A 112 -0.89 10.86 16.10
C ASP A 112 0.46 10.12 16.09
N ASN A 113 1.37 10.47 17.02
CA ASN A 113 2.69 9.83 17.16
C ASN A 113 2.76 8.88 18.36
N THR A 114 1.61 8.42 18.88
CA THR A 114 1.55 7.54 20.05
C THR A 114 1.14 6.14 19.60
N PRO A 115 2.07 5.16 19.57
CA PRO A 115 1.72 3.80 19.23
C PRO A 115 0.82 3.17 20.28
N THR A 116 -0.19 2.44 19.82
CA THR A 116 -0.94 1.49 20.64
C THR A 116 -1.04 0.15 19.92
N VAL A 117 -1.15 -0.94 20.68
CA VAL A 117 -1.42 -2.26 20.09
C VAL A 117 -2.66 -2.19 19.20
N GLY A 118 -2.56 -2.75 18.00
CA GLY A 118 -3.61 -2.74 16.98
C GLY A 118 -3.68 -1.46 16.13
N SER A 119 -3.01 -0.37 16.51
CA SER A 119 -2.92 0.81 15.64
C SER A 119 -2.13 0.49 14.36
N ILE A 120 -2.36 1.28 13.31
CA ILE A 120 -1.63 1.15 12.05
C ILE A 120 -0.45 2.10 12.07
N ALA A 121 0.76 1.56 12.09
CA ALA A 121 1.99 2.31 11.86
C ALA A 121 2.04 2.69 10.38
N GLN A 122 2.05 3.99 10.07
CA GLN A 122 2.01 4.52 8.71
C GLN A 122 3.19 5.47 8.46
N THR A 123 3.75 5.42 7.26
CA THR A 123 4.74 6.38 6.79
C THR A 123 4.52 6.76 5.33
N ASP A 124 4.88 8.00 4.98
CA ASP A 124 4.84 8.51 3.60
C ASP A 124 6.14 8.25 2.85
N ASN A 125 7.16 7.77 3.58
CA ASN A 125 8.48 7.49 3.06
C ASN A 125 8.46 6.39 1.97
N GLY A 126 9.36 6.52 1.00
CA GLY A 126 9.35 5.71 -0.21
C GLY A 126 8.30 6.18 -1.24
N GLN A 127 8.23 5.46 -2.37
CA GLN A 127 7.36 5.86 -3.48
C GLN A 127 5.86 5.78 -3.15
N TYR A 128 5.48 4.80 -2.33
CA TYR A 128 4.10 4.45 -2.02
C TYR A 128 3.75 4.63 -0.54
N GLY A 129 4.71 4.98 0.32
CA GLY A 129 4.54 4.84 1.77
C GLY A 129 4.59 3.39 2.23
N HIS A 130 4.36 3.16 3.51
CA HIS A 130 4.13 1.82 4.06
C HIS A 130 3.17 1.85 5.25
N VAL A 131 2.43 0.75 5.42
CA VAL A 131 1.58 0.53 6.59
C VAL A 131 1.84 -0.83 7.22
N ALA A 132 1.83 -0.87 8.54
CA ALA A 132 2.02 -2.10 9.32
C ALA A 132 1.11 -2.08 10.54
N ILE A 133 0.76 -3.25 11.07
CA ILE A 133 -0.06 -3.36 12.28
C ILE A 133 0.87 -3.40 13.47
N VAL A 134 0.61 -2.59 14.50
CA VAL A 134 1.38 -2.63 15.74
C VAL A 134 0.94 -3.84 16.58
N ASP A 135 1.83 -4.83 16.72
CA ASP A 135 1.63 -5.99 17.58
C ASP A 135 1.94 -5.65 19.04
N SER A 136 3.10 -5.03 19.29
CA SER A 136 3.52 -4.67 20.64
C SER A 136 4.30 -3.35 20.67
N VAL A 137 4.26 -2.68 21.82
CA VAL A 137 4.95 -1.41 22.06
C VAL A 137 5.96 -1.59 23.19
N HIS A 138 7.23 -1.26 22.95
CA HIS A 138 8.30 -1.42 23.93
C HIS A 138 9.30 -0.27 23.85
N GLY A 139 9.07 0.75 24.69
CA GLY A 139 9.92 1.94 24.74
C GLY A 139 9.87 2.72 23.43
N GLY A 140 11.02 2.97 22.82
CA GLY A 140 11.14 3.69 21.55
C GLY A 140 10.90 2.84 20.30
N THR A 141 10.52 1.57 20.48
CA THR A 141 10.36 0.59 19.40
C THR A 141 8.95 -0.01 19.43
N VAL A 142 8.46 -0.41 18.27
CA VAL A 142 7.27 -1.25 18.13
C VAL A 142 7.61 -2.51 17.35
N THR A 143 7.04 -3.63 17.77
CA THR A 143 6.96 -4.83 16.93
C THR A 143 5.76 -4.66 16.03
N VAL A 144 5.96 -4.85 14.72
CA VAL A 144 4.92 -4.71 13.71
C VAL A 144 4.78 -5.98 12.87
N GLU A 145 3.57 -6.17 12.34
CA GLU A 145 3.22 -7.23 11.40
C GLU A 145 2.76 -6.60 10.09
N ASP A 146 3.43 -6.96 9.00
CA ASP A 146 3.10 -6.45 7.67
C ASP A 146 3.32 -7.47 6.55
N TYR A 147 2.98 -7.04 5.34
CA TYR A 147 3.35 -7.69 4.10
C TYR A 147 4.22 -6.76 3.28
N ASN A 148 5.15 -7.35 2.52
CA ASN A 148 5.95 -6.66 1.51
C ASN A 148 6.94 -5.61 2.02
N TRP A 149 7.32 -5.64 3.30
CA TRP A 149 8.37 -4.76 3.84
C TRP A 149 9.69 -4.85 3.08
N THR A 150 10.11 -6.08 2.76
CA THR A 150 11.33 -6.36 2.00
C THR A 150 11.16 -6.18 0.49
N GLY A 151 9.93 -6.00 0.00
CA GLY A 151 9.63 -5.85 -1.42
C GLY A 151 9.41 -7.16 -2.19
N ASP A 152 9.21 -8.29 -1.49
CA ASP A 152 9.02 -9.64 -2.05
C ASP A 152 7.59 -10.20 -1.87
N GLY A 153 6.68 -9.36 -1.35
CA GLY A 153 5.29 -9.71 -1.07
C GLY A 153 5.11 -10.71 0.08
N HIS A 154 6.08 -10.90 0.98
CA HIS A 154 5.94 -11.84 2.09
C HIS A 154 5.52 -11.15 3.38
N TYR A 155 4.85 -11.94 4.23
CA TYR A 155 4.55 -11.59 5.60
C TYR A 155 5.84 -11.46 6.42
N LEU A 156 5.91 -10.45 7.27
CA LEU A 156 7.03 -10.23 8.16
C LEU A 156 6.57 -9.74 9.53
N VAL A 157 7.29 -10.19 10.57
CA VAL A 157 7.22 -9.65 11.92
C VAL A 157 8.58 -9.09 12.25
N HIS A 158 8.65 -7.81 12.54
CA HIS A 158 9.92 -7.13 12.76
C HIS A 158 9.76 -5.89 13.66
N ASP A 159 10.88 -5.42 14.18
CA ASP A 159 10.93 -4.24 15.03
C ASP A 159 11.28 -2.99 14.22
N VAL A 160 10.54 -1.90 14.47
CA VAL A 160 10.80 -0.58 13.89
C VAL A 160 10.80 0.53 14.96
N SER A 161 11.54 1.61 14.70
CA SER A 161 11.54 2.78 15.58
C SER A 161 10.17 3.46 15.56
N THR A 162 9.67 3.81 16.74
CA THR A 162 8.42 4.57 16.88
C THR A 162 8.44 5.92 16.18
N SER A 163 9.62 6.52 16.05
CA SER A 163 9.80 7.83 15.41
C SER A 163 9.73 7.79 13.89
N SER A 164 9.77 6.61 13.27
CA SER A 164 9.75 6.47 11.81
C SER A 164 8.33 6.48 11.22
N PHE A 165 7.32 6.41 12.08
CA PHE A 165 5.92 6.25 11.71
C PHE A 165 5.03 7.24 12.48
N ARG A 166 3.86 7.49 11.92
CA ARG A 166 2.68 7.95 12.67
C ARG A 166 1.71 6.79 12.85
N TYR A 167 0.74 6.95 13.74
CA TYR A 167 -0.16 5.87 14.16
C TYR A 167 -1.60 6.26 13.91
N ILE A 168 -2.28 5.44 13.12
CA ILE A 168 -3.70 5.58 12.81
C ILE A 168 -4.49 4.66 13.73
N HIS A 169 -5.48 5.23 14.41
CA HIS A 169 -6.26 4.54 15.44
C HIS A 169 -7.67 4.26 14.94
N PHE A 170 -7.84 3.09 14.31
CA PHE A 170 -9.16 2.59 13.90
C PHE A 170 -10.00 2.09 15.08
N TYR A 171 -9.36 1.71 16.18
CA TYR A 171 -10.01 1.15 17.36
C TYR A 171 -9.89 2.13 18.53
N GLY A 172 -11.01 2.32 19.24
CA GLY A 172 -11.14 3.25 20.38
C GLY A 172 -10.53 2.75 21.68
#